data_AF-A0A356QG41-F1
#
_entry.id   AF-A0A356QG41-F1
#
_cell.length_a   1.000
_cell.length_b   1.000
_cell.length_c   1.000
_cell.angle_alpha   90.00
_cell.angle_beta   90.00
_cell.angle_gamma   90.00
#
_symmetry.space_group_name_H-M   'P 1'
#
loop_
_entity.id
_entity.type
_entity.pdbx_description
1 polymer ?
#
loop_
_entity_poly.entity_id
_entity_poly.type
_entity_poly.pdbx_seq_one_letter_code
_entity_poly.pdbx_strand_id
1 'polypeptide(L)'
;ALITDVLAERHRRFQQRIEVESVEALFCALEEWVRIEGSRGCLFLRAYGETGGDTPEIANAVLAHKASLYEKIQAIVFLETGGKHNPELAEQILILFEGATAAAVYRGAESITSARIAASALIQQART
;
A
#
# COMPACT_ATOMS: atom_id res chain seq x y z
N ALA A 1 -15.71 -3.67 18.36
CA ALA A 1 -15.28 -2.51 19.15
C ALA A 1 -15.06 -1.32 18.22
N LEU A 2 -15.23 -0.08 18.67
CA LEU A 2 -15.17 1.14 17.84
C LEU A 2 -13.95 1.20 16.90
N ILE A 3 -12.79 0.71 17.33
CA ILE A 3 -11.56 0.69 16.52
C ILE A 3 -11.65 -0.22 15.29
N THR A 4 -12.32 -1.37 15.40
CA THR A 4 -12.51 -2.31 14.28
C THR A 4 -13.37 -1.68 13.18
N ASP A 5 -14.40 -0.91 13.57
CA ASP A 5 -15.26 -0.19 12.63
C ASP A 5 -14.47 0.91 11.90
N VAL A 6 -13.60 1.62 12.62
CA VAL A 6 -12.68 2.61 12.03
C VAL A 6 -11.72 1.96 11.03
N LEU A 7 -11.15 0.80 11.36
CA LEU A 7 -10.27 0.06 10.45
C LEU A 7 -11.02 -0.45 9.22
N ALA A 8 -12.24 -0.96 9.38
CA ALA A 8 -13.08 -1.40 8.28
C ALA A 8 -13.41 -0.24 7.31
N GLU A 9 -13.81 0.90 7.84
CA GLU A 9 -14.08 2.10 7.03
C GLU A 9 -12.81 2.64 6.36
N ARG A 10 -11.68 2.64 7.08
CA ARG A 10 -10.37 2.99 6.52
C ARG A 10 -10.00 2.09 5.34
N HIS A 11 -10.19 0.77 5.49
CA HIS A 11 -9.94 -0.22 4.45
C HIS A 11 -10.81 0.08 3.22
N ARG A 12 -12.13 0.21 3.41
CA ARG A 12 -13.10 0.42 2.33
C ARG A 12 -12.77 1.65 1.48
N ARG A 13 -12.56 2.80 2.12
CA ARG A 13 -12.21 4.05 1.42
C ARG A 13 -10.87 3.95 0.69
N PHE A 14 -9.89 3.28 1.30
CA PHE A 14 -8.59 3.10 0.67
C PHE A 14 -8.67 2.19 -0.55
N GLN A 15 -9.37 1.05 -0.46
CA GLN A 15 -9.59 0.13 -1.58
C GLN A 15 -10.21 0.84 -2.78
N GLN A 16 -11.27 1.62 -2.56
CA GLN A 16 -11.90 2.46 -3.60
C GLN A 16 -10.91 3.43 -4.25
N ARG A 17 -9.97 4.00 -3.46
CA ARG A 17 -8.96 4.94 -3.95
C ARG A 17 -7.93 4.27 -4.85
N ILE A 18 -7.61 3.00 -4.59
CA ILE A 18 -6.59 2.23 -5.30
C ILE A 18 -7.17 1.31 -6.37
N GLU A 19 -8.42 1.51 -6.79
CA GLU A 19 -9.00 0.87 -7.98
C GLU A 19 -8.33 1.39 -9.27
N VAL A 20 -7.06 1.04 -9.45
CA VAL A 20 -6.18 1.48 -10.54
C VAL A 20 -5.48 0.31 -11.19
N GLU A 21 -4.92 0.49 -12.39
CA GLU A 21 -4.37 -0.61 -13.20
C GLU A 21 -2.87 -0.50 -13.47
N SER A 22 -2.19 0.49 -12.89
CA SER A 22 -0.73 0.66 -13.03
C SER A 22 -0.07 1.04 -11.71
N VAL A 23 1.22 0.71 -11.59
CA VAL A 23 2.08 1.10 -10.47
C VAL A 23 2.15 2.61 -10.36
N GLU A 24 2.29 3.32 -11.48
CA GLU A 24 2.30 4.78 -11.50
C GLU A 24 1.02 5.34 -10.85
N ALA A 25 -0.15 4.86 -11.26
CA ALA A 25 -1.44 5.29 -10.71
C ALA A 25 -1.62 4.89 -9.24
N LEU A 26 -1.09 3.73 -8.83
CA LEU A 26 -1.15 3.24 -7.45
C LEU A 26 -0.41 4.19 -6.50
N PHE A 27 0.79 4.63 -6.87
CA PHE A 27 1.56 5.57 -6.05
C PHE A 27 0.96 6.98 -6.11
N CYS A 28 0.40 7.43 -7.23
CA CYS A 28 -0.35 8.70 -7.29
C CYS A 28 -1.56 8.67 -6.33
N ALA A 29 -2.31 7.57 -6.31
CA ALA A 29 -3.42 7.39 -5.36
C ALA A 29 -2.95 7.40 -3.89
N LEU A 30 -1.80 6.79 -3.59
CA LEU A 30 -1.20 6.86 -2.26
C LEU A 30 -0.78 8.29 -1.88
N GLU A 31 -0.18 9.05 -2.80
CA GLU A 31 0.21 10.43 -2.56
C GLU A 31 -1.00 11.30 -2.21
N GLU A 32 -2.07 11.21 -2.99
CA GLU A 32 -3.32 11.91 -2.71
C GLU A 32 -3.94 11.46 -1.38
N TRP A 33 -3.90 10.16 -1.10
CA TRP A 33 -4.41 9.60 0.14
C TRP A 33 -3.70 10.17 1.38
N VAL A 34 -2.36 10.24 1.37
CA VAL A 34 -1.64 10.83 2.52
C VAL A 34 -1.84 12.34 2.62
N ARG A 35 -2.08 13.04 1.51
CA ARG A 35 -2.42 14.48 1.54
C ARG A 35 -3.78 14.72 2.21
N ILE A 36 -4.77 13.85 1.97
CA ILE A 36 -6.12 13.95 2.56
C ILE A 36 -6.11 13.51 4.03
N GLU A 37 -5.45 12.41 4.33
CA GLU A 37 -5.56 11.71 5.63
C GLU A 37 -4.44 12.08 6.62
N GLY A 38 -3.44 12.82 6.12
CA GLY A 38 -2.22 13.15 6.81
C GLY A 38 -1.16 12.04 6.69
N SER A 39 0.09 12.47 6.55
CA SER A 39 1.27 11.60 6.55
C SER A 39 1.58 11.10 7.96
N ARG A 40 0.74 10.21 8.49
CA ARG A 40 0.88 9.61 9.84
C ARG A 40 1.22 8.12 9.79
N GLY A 41 1.64 7.62 8.62
CA GLY A 41 1.88 6.21 8.36
C GLY A 41 0.59 5.39 8.23
N CYS A 42 0.75 4.08 8.06
CA CYS A 42 -0.39 3.17 7.93
C CYS A 42 -1.18 3.08 9.25
N LEU A 43 -2.49 3.36 9.22
CA LEU A 43 -3.34 3.25 10.41
C LEU A 43 -3.34 1.83 10.99
N PHE A 44 -3.38 0.81 10.12
CA PHE A 44 -3.39 -0.59 10.50
C PHE A 44 -2.13 -0.97 11.30
N LEU A 45 -0.94 -0.60 10.81
CA LEU A 45 0.31 -0.90 11.50
C LEU A 45 0.45 -0.16 12.84
N ARG A 46 -0.08 1.07 12.94
CA ARG A 46 -0.14 1.77 14.23
C ARG A 46 -1.07 1.09 15.24
N ALA A 47 -2.26 0.68 14.81
CA ALA A 47 -3.21 -0.04 15.65
C ALA A 47 -2.66 -1.40 16.08
N TYR A 48 -1.99 -2.11 15.16
CA TYR A 48 -1.31 -3.37 15.47
C TYR A 48 -0.20 -3.18 16.51
N GLY A 49 0.65 -2.17 16.32
CA GLY A 49 1.74 -1.85 17.25
C GLY A 49 1.24 -1.48 18.66
N GLU A 50 0.19 -0.68 18.76
CA GLU A 50 -0.39 -0.26 20.05
C GLU A 50 -1.00 -1.43 20.84
N THR A 51 -1.48 -2.47 20.13
CA THR A 51 -2.09 -3.65 20.77
C THR A 51 -1.13 -4.81 20.95
N GLY A 52 0.12 -4.69 20.51
CA GLY A 52 1.11 -5.77 20.54
C GLY A 52 0.73 -6.99 19.67
N GLY A 53 -0.33 -6.90 18.87
CA GLY A 53 -0.91 -8.04 18.16
C GLY A 53 -1.81 -8.94 19.03
N ASP A 54 -2.01 -8.62 20.30
CA ASP A 54 -2.76 -9.46 21.26
C ASP A 54 -4.28 -9.29 21.14
N THR A 55 -4.76 -8.37 20.29
CA THR A 55 -6.18 -8.18 19.99
C THR A 55 -6.53 -8.84 18.65
N PRO A 56 -7.13 -10.04 18.63
CA PRO A 56 -7.32 -10.83 17.41
C PRO A 56 -8.11 -10.10 16.32
N GLU A 57 -9.10 -9.30 16.68
CA GLU A 57 -9.92 -8.54 15.72
C GLU A 57 -9.10 -7.50 14.97
N ILE A 58 -8.13 -6.85 15.64
CA ILE A 58 -7.23 -5.88 15.02
C ILE A 58 -6.19 -6.61 14.18
N ALA A 59 -5.60 -7.70 14.69
CA ALA A 59 -4.66 -8.52 13.94
C ALA A 59 -5.28 -9.03 12.62
N ASN A 60 -6.51 -9.55 12.68
CA ASN A 60 -7.23 -10.02 11.51
C ASN A 60 -7.51 -8.89 10.51
N ALA A 61 -7.93 -7.71 10.98
CA ALA A 61 -8.16 -6.55 10.11
C ALA A 61 -6.87 -6.07 9.42
N VAL A 62 -5.74 -6.12 10.12
CA VAL A 62 -4.43 -5.77 9.57
C VAL A 62 -4.02 -6.77 8.49
N LEU A 63 -4.08 -8.06 8.78
CA LEU A 63 -3.73 -9.12 7.83
C LEU A 63 -4.61 -9.06 6.57
N ALA A 64 -5.92 -8.91 6.74
CA ALA A 64 -6.84 -8.78 5.61
C ALA A 64 -6.52 -7.55 4.75
N HIS A 65 -6.28 -6.38 5.37
CA HIS A 65 -5.94 -5.17 4.62
C HIS A 65 -4.62 -5.30 3.85
N LYS A 66 -3.59 -5.90 4.46
CA LYS A 66 -2.28 -6.12 3.83
C LYS A 66 -2.37 -7.15 2.70
N ALA A 67 -3.14 -8.22 2.89
CA ALA A 67 -3.40 -9.21 1.85
C ALA A 67 -4.07 -8.58 0.61
N SER A 68 -5.15 -7.80 0.81
CA SER A 68 -5.83 -7.14 -0.31
C SER A 68 -4.95 -6.12 -1.05
N LEU A 69 -4.06 -5.42 -0.34
CA LEU A 69 -3.07 -4.54 -0.98
C LEU A 69 -2.10 -5.35 -1.85
N TYR A 70 -1.58 -6.46 -1.32
CA TYR A 70 -0.63 -7.29 -2.05
C TYR A 70 -1.28 -7.95 -3.28
N GLU A 71 -2.50 -8.46 -3.16
CA GLU A 71 -3.29 -8.98 -4.29
C GLU A 71 -3.48 -7.92 -5.38
N LYS A 72 -3.77 -6.67 -4.99
CA LYS A 72 -3.88 -5.55 -5.94
C LYS A 72 -2.56 -5.27 -6.66
N ILE A 73 -1.44 -5.27 -5.92
CA ILE A 73 -0.11 -5.09 -6.50
C ILE A 73 0.24 -6.24 -7.47
N GLN A 74 -0.05 -7.48 -7.10
CA GLN A 74 0.16 -8.65 -7.97
C GLN A 74 -0.66 -8.53 -9.26
N ALA A 75 -1.92 -8.11 -9.17
CA ALA A 75 -2.78 -7.90 -10.33
C ALA A 75 -2.22 -6.80 -11.25
N ILE A 76 -1.77 -5.67 -10.69
CA ILE A 76 -1.13 -4.58 -11.44
C ILE A 76 0.14 -5.08 -12.13
N VAL A 77 1.03 -5.78 -11.41
CA VAL A 77 2.27 -6.32 -11.96
C VAL A 77 1.98 -7.31 -13.10
N PHE A 78 0.99 -8.18 -12.93
CA PHE A 78 0.56 -9.10 -13.98
C PHE A 78 0.12 -8.37 -15.24
N LEU A 79 -0.74 -7.35 -15.11
CA LEU A 79 -1.19 -6.53 -16.24
C LEU A 79 -0.01 -5.82 -16.90
N GLU A 80 0.86 -5.20 -16.11
CA GLU A 80 1.94 -4.37 -16.63
C GLU A 80 3.10 -5.15 -17.22
N THR A 81 3.24 -6.45 -16.93
CA THR A 81 4.31 -7.32 -17.47
C THR A 81 3.82 -8.27 -18.56
N GLY A 82 2.66 -7.99 -19.15
CA GLY A 82 2.11 -8.78 -20.26
C GLY A 82 1.56 -10.15 -19.84
N GLY A 83 0.97 -10.24 -18.65
CA GLY A 83 0.35 -11.45 -18.14
C GLY A 83 1.33 -12.46 -17.53
N LYS A 84 2.52 -12.03 -17.12
CA LYS A 84 3.49 -12.88 -16.44
C LYS A 84 3.36 -12.70 -14.93
N HIS A 85 3.24 -13.79 -14.20
CA HIS A 85 3.36 -13.75 -12.76
C HIS A 85 4.82 -13.49 -12.37
N ASN A 86 5.05 -12.40 -11.63
CA ASN A 86 6.36 -12.05 -11.11
C ASN A 86 6.24 -11.70 -9.61
N PRO A 87 6.25 -12.72 -8.73
CA PRO A 87 6.04 -12.51 -7.30
C PRO A 87 7.17 -11.70 -6.65
N GLU A 88 8.41 -11.83 -7.16
CA GLU A 88 9.55 -11.05 -6.67
C GLU A 88 9.37 -9.55 -6.96
N LEU A 89 8.94 -9.21 -8.18
CA LEU A 89 8.63 -7.83 -8.52
C LEU A 89 7.46 -7.30 -7.70
N ALA A 90 6.38 -8.07 -7.53
CA ALA A 90 5.26 -7.67 -6.69
C ALA A 90 5.69 -7.38 -5.23
N GLU A 91 6.59 -8.20 -4.67
CA GLU A 91 7.17 -7.98 -3.34
C GLU A 91 7.99 -6.68 -3.29
N GLN A 92 8.83 -6.42 -4.28
CA GLN A 92 9.61 -5.18 -4.36
C GLN A 92 8.70 -3.94 -4.40
N ILE A 93 7.62 -4.00 -5.18
CA ILE A 93 6.64 -2.91 -5.26
C ILE A 93 5.92 -2.73 -3.91
N LEU A 94 5.54 -3.81 -3.23
CA LEU A 94 4.95 -3.76 -1.89
C LEU A 94 5.90 -3.08 -0.88
N ILE A 95 7.17 -3.49 -0.86
CA ILE A 95 8.17 -2.91 0.06
C ILE A 95 8.38 -1.42 -0.20
N LEU A 96 8.43 -1.00 -1.47
CA LEU A 96 8.52 0.42 -1.82
C LEU A 96 7.27 1.20 -1.37
N PHE A 97 6.08 0.62 -1.54
CA PHE A 97 4.81 1.23 -1.14
C PHE A 97 4.71 1.41 0.39
N GLU A 98 4.98 0.35 1.15
CA GLU A 98 4.98 0.36 2.60
C GLU A 98 6.07 1.28 3.16
N GLY A 99 7.28 1.19 2.60
CA GLY A 99 8.43 2.01 2.99
C GLY A 99 8.19 3.51 2.76
N ALA A 100 7.60 3.87 1.61
CA ALA A 100 7.19 5.25 1.34
C ALA A 100 6.14 5.74 2.32
N THR A 101 5.13 4.92 2.61
CA THR A 101 4.07 5.25 3.57
C THR A 101 4.64 5.52 4.96
N ALA A 102 5.64 4.75 5.40
CA ALA A 102 6.34 4.96 6.65
C ALA A 102 7.25 6.21 6.62
N ALA A 103 8.05 6.38 5.56
CA ALA A 103 8.95 7.52 5.40
C ALA A 103 8.19 8.86 5.34
N ALA A 104 6.99 8.86 4.78
CA ALA A 104 6.15 10.05 4.67
C ALA A 104 5.87 10.72 6.01
N VAL A 105 5.92 9.97 7.12
CA VAL A 105 5.75 10.49 8.48
C VAL A 105 6.71 11.65 8.80
N TYR A 106 7.95 11.59 8.31
CA TYR A 106 8.97 12.60 8.58
C TYR A 106 9.57 13.24 7.33
N ARG A 107 9.35 12.64 6.15
CA ARG A 107 9.81 13.18 4.86
C ARG A 107 8.72 13.87 4.06
N GLY A 108 7.45 13.75 4.46
CA GLY A 108 6.33 14.25 3.67
C GLY A 108 5.98 13.36 2.46
N ALA A 109 5.02 13.82 1.66
CA ALA A 109 4.51 13.08 0.51
C ALA A 109 5.59 12.84 -0.57
N GLU A 110 6.66 13.62 -0.56
CA GLU A 110 7.82 13.52 -1.46
C GLU A 110 8.49 12.14 -1.41
N SER A 111 8.45 11.46 -0.26
CA SER A 111 8.94 10.08 -0.14
C SER A 111 8.17 9.09 -1.04
N ILE A 112 6.88 9.33 -1.27
CA ILE A 112 6.03 8.55 -2.17
C ILE A 112 6.41 8.83 -3.62
N THR A 113 6.72 10.08 -3.97
CA THR A 113 7.25 10.43 -5.29
C THR A 113 8.56 9.67 -5.58
N SER A 114 9.48 9.61 -4.61
CA SER A 114 10.73 8.86 -4.79
C SER A 114 10.49 7.35 -4.98
N ALA A 115 9.61 6.75 -4.19
CA ALA A 115 9.28 5.33 -4.32
C ALA A 115 8.56 5.02 -5.63
N ARG A 116 7.68 5.91 -6.11
CA ARG A 116 7.03 5.79 -7.41
C ARG A 116 8.04 5.71 -8.55
N ILE A 117 9.05 6.59 -8.55
CA ILE A 117 10.10 6.59 -9.59
C ILE A 117 10.85 5.26 -9.59
N ALA A 118 11.23 4.76 -8.42
CA ALA A 118 11.90 3.46 -8.30
C ALA A 118 11.01 2.30 -8.76
N ALA A 119 9.75 2.30 -8.36
CA ALA A 119 8.76 1.29 -8.72
C ALA A 119 8.50 1.25 -10.25
N SER A 120 8.36 2.41 -10.88
CA SER A 120 8.20 2.54 -12.33
C SER A 120 9.43 2.06 -13.09
N ALA A 121 10.65 2.30 -12.57
CA ALA A 121 11.88 1.78 -13.15
C ALA A 121 11.95 0.23 -13.11
N LEU A 122 11.53 -0.38 -12.00
CA LEU A 122 11.46 -1.85 -11.87
C LEU A 122 10.45 -2.46 -12.87
N ILE A 123 9.27 -1.84 -13.02
CA ILE A 123 8.28 -2.26 -14.02
C ILE A 123 8.84 -2.16 -15.44
N GLN A 124 9.52 -1.06 -15.76
CA GLN A 124 10.14 -0.88 -17.07
C GLN A 124 11.19 -1.96 -17.35
N GLN A 125 12.05 -2.27 -16.37
CA GLN A 125 13.06 -3.31 -16.50
C GLN A 125 12.45 -4.71 -16.69
N ALA A 126 11.30 -5.00 -16.07
CA ALA A 126 10.63 -6.28 -16.20
C ALA A 126 9.85 -6.45 -17.52
N ARG A 127 9.59 -5.35 -18.24
CA ARG A 127 8.95 -5.35 -19.56
C ARG A 127 9.92 -5.62 -20.71
N THR A 128 11.18 -5.20 -20.55
CA THR A 128 12.28 -5.51 -21.48
C THR A 128 12.70 -6.96 -21.40
#